data_AF-A0A963GQM4-F1
#
_entry.id   AF-A0A963GQM4-F1
#
_cell.length_a   1.000
_cell.length_b   1.000
_cell.length_c   1.000
_cell.angle_alpha   90.00
_cell.angle_beta   90.00
_cell.angle_gamma   90.00
#
_symmetry.space_group_name_H-M   'P 1'
#
loop_
_entity.id
_entity.type
_entity.pdbx_description
1 polymer ?
#
loop_
_entity_poly.entity_id
_entity_poly.type
_entity_poly.pdbx_seq_one_letter_code
_entity_poly.pdbx_strand_id
1 'polypeptide(L)'
;MDILTLVGLIVGFGGIIGGMLLEGGHIGSLMNAPAFLIVVGGTFGAVLIQLPMDVFKRALGRAKWAFMPPTVDLQASIEKIVEWSNIARKEGLLRLEDYIQQEPDPFASKALQLLVDGKEPEEIRHILE
;
A
#
# COMPACT_ATOMS: atom_id res chain seq x y z
N MET A 1 -11.44 4.73 4.34
CA MET A 1 -11.58 4.62 2.87
C MET A 1 -11.13 5.94 2.30
N ASP A 2 -10.35 5.91 1.22
CA ASP A 2 -9.93 7.14 0.56
C ASP A 2 -11.16 7.80 -0.11
N ILE A 3 -11.41 9.06 0.24
CA ILE A 3 -12.53 9.86 -0.29
C ILE A 3 -12.43 9.94 -1.81
N LEU A 4 -11.20 10.03 -2.34
CA LEU A 4 -10.97 10.08 -3.78
C LEU A 4 -11.37 8.78 -4.46
N THR A 5 -11.11 7.61 -3.86
CA THR A 5 -11.60 6.33 -4.38
C THR A 5 -13.12 6.32 -4.48
N LEU A 6 -13.82 6.80 -3.44
CA LEU A 6 -15.29 6.82 -3.43
C LEU A 6 -15.84 7.79 -4.48
N VAL A 7 -15.32 9.01 -4.53
CA VAL A 7 -15.73 10.03 -5.50
C VAL A 7 -15.44 9.58 -6.94
N GLY A 8 -14.26 9.01 -7.19
CA GLY A 8 -13.88 8.48 -8.49
C GLY A 8 -14.81 7.36 -8.95
N LEU A 9 -15.22 6.48 -8.04
CA LEU A 9 -16.17 5.42 -8.33
C LEU A 9 -17.55 6.00 -8.71
N ILE A 10 -18.05 6.98 -7.95
CA ILE A 10 -19.31 7.66 -8.26
C ILE A 10 -19.25 8.38 -9.62
N VAL A 11 -18.16 9.10 -9.90
CA VAL A 11 -17.98 9.82 -11.17
C VAL A 11 -17.88 8.84 -12.34
N GLY A 12 -17.14 7.73 -12.19
CA GLY A 12 -17.00 6.72 -13.23
C GLY A 12 -18.32 6.03 -13.57
N PHE A 13 -19.01 5.48 -12.57
CA PHE A 13 -20.31 4.85 -12.77
C PHE A 13 -21.36 5.87 -13.24
N GLY A 14 -21.36 7.08 -12.67
CA GLY A 14 -22.25 8.17 -13.07
C GLY A 14 -22.02 8.62 -14.51
N GLY A 15 -20.79 8.65 -14.99
CA GLY A 15 -20.45 8.95 -16.38
C GLY A 15 -20.97 7.87 -17.35
N ILE A 16 -20.80 6.59 -17.02
CA ILE A 16 -21.30 5.47 -17.83
C ILE A 16 -22.83 5.50 -17.92
N ILE A 17 -23.51 5.59 -16.77
CA ILE A 17 -24.96 5.61 -16.70
C ILE A 17 -25.52 6.88 -17.36
N GLY A 18 -24.93 8.04 -17.04
CA GLY A 18 -25.33 9.34 -17.57
C GLY A 18 -25.17 9.42 -19.09
N GLY A 19 -24.04 8.99 -19.62
CA GLY A 19 -23.81 8.92 -21.07
C GLY A 19 -24.86 8.06 -21.78
N MET A 20 -25.17 6.90 -21.22
CA MET A 20 -26.16 6.00 -21.81
C MET A 20 -27.58 6.58 -21.78
N LEU A 21 -27.98 7.24 -20.68
CA LEU A 21 -29.29 7.88 -20.59
C LEU A 21 -29.43 9.03 -21.59
N LEU A 22 -28.35 9.79 -21.83
CA LEU A 22 -28.33 10.87 -22.83
C LEU A 22 -28.48 10.33 -24.26
N GLU A 23 -27.96 9.13 -24.54
CA GLU A 23 -28.15 8.43 -25.82
C GLU A 23 -29.54 7.78 -25.96
N GLY A 24 -30.41 7.88 -24.94
CA GLY A 24 -31.72 7.22 -24.93
C GLY A 24 -31.66 5.70 -24.73
N GLY A 25 -30.51 5.20 -24.26
CA GLY A 25 -30.30 3.78 -23.98
C GLY A 25 -30.99 3.31 -22.70
N HIS A 26 -31.20 2.00 -22.59
CA HIS A 26 -31.76 1.36 -21.41
C HIS A 26 -30.64 0.73 -20.58
N ILE A 27 -30.66 0.90 -19.25
CA ILE A 27 -29.64 0.34 -18.33
C ILE A 27 -29.46 -1.18 -18.53
N GLY A 28 -30.54 -1.90 -18.85
CA GLY A 28 -30.50 -3.35 -19.11
C GLY A 28 -29.60 -3.74 -20.29
N SER A 29 -29.33 -2.83 -21.22
CA SER A 29 -28.41 -3.09 -22.34
C SER A 29 -26.93 -3.05 -21.96
N LEU A 30 -26.59 -2.52 -20.77
CA LEU A 30 -25.25 -2.66 -20.18
C LEU A 30 -25.01 -4.05 -19.60
N MET A 31 -26.08 -4.75 -19.20
CA MET A 31 -26.00 -6.06 -18.55
C MET A 31 -25.97 -7.19 -19.57
N ASN A 32 -24.86 -7.28 -20.31
CA ASN A 32 -24.61 -8.36 -21.28
C ASN A 32 -23.67 -9.42 -20.67
N ALA A 33 -24.24 -10.56 -20.26
CA ALA A 33 -23.48 -11.64 -19.63
C ALA A 33 -22.36 -12.22 -20.53
N PRO A 34 -22.58 -12.47 -21.84
CA PRO A 34 -21.49 -12.82 -22.76
C PRO A 34 -20.35 -11.79 -22.79
N ALA A 35 -20.65 -10.51 -22.91
CA ALA A 35 -19.64 -9.45 -22.95
C ALA A 35 -18.86 -9.39 -21.63
N PHE A 36 -19.54 -9.52 -20.49
CA PHE A 36 -18.90 -9.59 -19.18
C PHE A 36 -17.92 -10.76 -19.08
N LEU A 37 -18.31 -11.95 -19.53
CA LEU A 37 -17.45 -13.14 -19.48
C LEU A 37 -16.20 -12.98 -20.37
N ILE A 38 -16.33 -12.38 -21.55
CA ILE A 38 -15.20 -12.11 -22.44
C ILE A 38 -14.23 -11.12 -21.80
N VAL A 39 -14.74 -10.00 -21.28
CA VAL A 39 -13.89 -8.95 -20.70
C VAL A 39 -13.23 -9.44 -19.41
N VAL A 40 -14.02 -9.92 -18.44
CA VAL A 40 -13.49 -10.37 -17.15
C VAL A 40 -12.61 -11.62 -17.32
N GLY A 41 -13.07 -12.61 -18.08
CA GLY A 41 -12.30 -13.83 -18.35
C GLY A 41 -11.01 -13.55 -19.11
N GLY A 42 -11.06 -12.69 -20.13
CA GLY A 42 -9.91 -12.29 -20.92
C GLY A 42 -8.87 -11.52 -20.08
N THR A 43 -9.30 -10.52 -19.31
CA THR A 43 -8.41 -9.76 -18.42
C THR A 43 -7.81 -10.67 -17.35
N PHE A 44 -8.61 -11.54 -16.74
CA PHE A 44 -8.11 -12.48 -15.74
C PHE A 44 -7.08 -13.45 -16.32
N GLY A 45 -7.33 -14.01 -17.50
CA GLY A 45 -6.38 -14.85 -18.22
C GLY A 45 -5.09 -14.12 -18.58
N ALA A 46 -5.20 -12.88 -19.07
CA ALA A 46 -4.04 -12.05 -19.38
C ALA A 46 -3.16 -11.79 -18.15
N VAL A 47 -3.77 -11.48 -17.00
CA VAL A 47 -3.06 -11.28 -15.73
C VAL A 47 -2.35 -12.55 -15.27
N LEU A 48 -2.98 -13.72 -15.41
CA LEU A 48 -2.36 -15.01 -15.05
C LEU A 48 -1.17 -15.37 -15.94
N ILE A 49 -1.18 -14.98 -17.22
CA ILE A 49 -0.04 -15.17 -18.13
C ILE A 49 1.09 -14.19 -17.81
N GLN A 50 0.75 -12.95 -17.43
CA GLN A 50 1.72 -11.88 -17.20
C GLN A 50 2.45 -12.02 -15.86
N LEU A 51 1.81 -12.57 -14.83
CA LEU A 51 2.34 -12.56 -13.46
C LEU A 51 2.74 -13.96 -12.99
N PRO A 52 3.92 -14.12 -12.36
CA PRO A 52 4.23 -15.28 -11.53
C PRO A 52 3.16 -15.49 -10.44
N MET A 53 2.87 -16.76 -10.12
CA MET A 53 1.79 -17.14 -9.20
C MET A 53 1.91 -16.51 -7.81
N ASP A 54 3.14 -16.32 -7.31
CA ASP A 54 3.42 -15.68 -6.03
C ASP A 54 3.12 -14.17 -6.05
N VAL A 55 3.37 -13.49 -7.17
CA VAL A 55 3.01 -12.07 -7.36
C VAL A 55 1.50 -11.92 -7.43
N PHE A 56 0.84 -12.79 -8.21
CA PHE A 56 -0.63 -12.80 -8.33
C PHE A 56 -1.33 -12.95 -6.97
N LYS A 57 -0.92 -13.94 -6.15
CA LYS A 57 -1.50 -14.15 -4.81
C LYS A 57 -1.28 -12.94 -3.89
N ARG A 58 -0.09 -12.34 -3.93
CA ARG A 58 0.23 -11.12 -3.15
C ARG A 58 -0.62 -9.94 -3.61
N ALA A 59 -0.79 -9.74 -4.91
CA ALA A 59 -1.62 -8.69 -5.47
C ALA A 59 -3.08 -8.84 -5.03
N LEU A 60 -3.63 -10.07 -5.09
CA LEU A 60 -5.00 -10.35 -4.64
C LEU A 60 -5.18 -10.02 -3.14
N GLY A 61 -4.22 -10.40 -2.29
CA GLY A 61 -4.24 -10.06 -0.86
C GLY A 61 -4.16 -8.55 -0.56
N ARG A 62 -3.58 -7.77 -1.48
CA ARG A 62 -3.46 -6.30 -1.39
C ARG A 62 -4.57 -5.55 -2.12
N ALA A 63 -5.44 -6.21 -2.87
CA ALA A 63 -6.53 -5.56 -3.60
C ALA A 63 -7.41 -4.67 -2.69
N LYS A 64 -7.59 -5.07 -1.42
CA LYS A 64 -8.32 -4.28 -0.42
C LYS A 64 -7.71 -2.89 -0.16
N TRP A 65 -6.41 -2.72 -0.38
CA TRP A 65 -5.72 -1.44 -0.19
C TRP A 65 -6.20 -0.37 -1.17
N ALA A 66 -6.74 -0.76 -2.32
CA ALA A 66 -7.36 0.18 -3.26
C ALA A 66 -8.54 0.95 -2.64
N PHE A 67 -9.23 0.35 -1.67
CA PHE A 67 -10.38 0.96 -0.97
C PHE A 67 -10.02 1.40 0.46
N MET A 68 -9.11 0.67 1.09
CA MET A 68 -8.67 0.87 2.46
C MET A 68 -7.14 0.88 2.49
N PRO A 69 -6.52 1.99 2.05
CA PRO A 69 -5.07 2.10 2.10
C PRO A 69 -4.61 2.00 3.56
N PRO A 70 -3.46 1.36 3.83
CA PRO A 70 -2.89 1.36 5.16
C PRO A 70 -2.62 2.80 5.60
N THR A 71 -3.07 3.15 6.80
CA THR A 71 -2.78 4.45 7.40
C THR A 71 -1.42 4.37 8.08
N VAL A 72 -0.51 5.27 7.69
CA VAL A 72 0.77 5.48 8.38
C VAL A 72 0.62 6.72 9.23
N ASP A 73 0.80 6.57 10.54
CA ASP A 73 0.81 7.71 11.46
C ASP A 73 2.20 8.37 11.44
N LEU A 74 2.36 9.34 10.55
CA LEU A 74 3.61 10.07 10.38
C LEU A 74 4.00 10.84 11.66
N GLN A 75 3.01 11.32 12.42
CA GLN A 75 3.26 12.09 13.63
C GLN A 75 3.85 11.18 14.72
N ALA A 76 3.26 10.00 14.94
CA ALA A 76 3.79 9.00 15.84
C ALA A 76 5.20 8.55 15.43
N SER A 77 5.47 8.39 14.12
CA SER A 77 6.80 8.04 13.63
C SER A 77 7.84 9.13 13.90
N ILE A 78 7.48 10.42 13.75
CA ILE A 78 8.37 11.53 14.08
C ILE A 78 8.69 11.54 15.58
N GLU A 79 7.68 11.37 16.43
CA GLU A 79 7.83 11.33 17.88
C GLU A 79 8.78 10.21 18.32
N LYS A 80 8.63 9.01 17.76
CA LYS A 80 9.55 7.88 17.97
C LYS A 80 11.00 8.22 17.59
N ILE A 81 11.21 8.80 16.40
CA ILE A 81 12.56 9.16 15.94
C ILE A 81 13.20 10.20 16.87
N VAL A 82 12.44 11.19 17.32
CA VAL A 82 12.92 12.20 18.29
C VAL A 82 13.24 11.56 19.63
N GLU A 83 12.42 10.63 20.11
CA GLU A 83 12.67 9.86 21.33
C GLU A 83 13.99 9.07 21.25
N TRP A 84 14.17 8.29 20.19
CA TRP A 84 15.41 7.52 19.96
C TRP A 84 16.64 8.43 19.85
N SER A 85 16.52 9.58 19.19
CA SER A 85 17.60 10.57 19.12
C SER A 85 17.99 11.10 20.51
N ASN A 86 17.01 11.37 21.37
CA ASN A 86 17.25 11.82 22.74
C ASN A 86 17.92 10.73 23.60
N ILE A 87 17.49 9.48 23.47
CA ILE A 87 18.08 8.33 24.16
C ILE A 87 19.53 8.15 23.71
N ALA A 88 19.77 8.11 22.39
CA ALA A 88 21.12 7.99 21.83
C ALA A 88 22.06 9.09 22.34
N ARG A 89 21.57 10.33 22.45
CA ARG A 89 22.36 11.47 22.92
C ARG A 89 22.66 11.44 24.42
N LYS A 90 21.73 10.93 25.25
CA LYS A 90 21.87 10.93 26.71
C LYS A 90 22.55 9.66 27.25
N GLU A 91 22.20 8.51 26.70
CA GLU A 91 22.58 7.20 27.24
C GLU A 91 23.48 6.41 26.26
N GLY A 92 23.66 6.90 25.02
CA GLY A 92 24.48 6.27 23.98
C GLY A 92 23.68 5.35 23.05
N LEU A 93 24.28 4.99 21.91
CA LEU A 93 23.62 4.22 20.84
C LEU A 93 23.24 2.80 21.28
N LEU A 94 24.06 2.16 22.13
CA LEU A 94 23.82 0.79 22.59
C LEU A 94 22.50 0.64 23.36
N ARG A 95 22.01 1.71 23.98
CA ARG A 95 20.74 1.70 24.71
C ARG A 95 19.52 1.59 23.79
N LEU A 96 19.69 1.82 22.49
CA LEU A 96 18.64 1.58 21.50
C LEU A 96 18.38 0.09 21.26
N GLU A 97 19.26 -0.81 21.71
CA GLU A 97 19.07 -2.26 21.59
C GLU A 97 17.76 -2.74 22.23
N ASP A 98 17.40 -2.15 23.38
CA ASP A 98 16.15 -2.44 24.10
C ASP A 98 14.90 -2.15 23.26
N TYR A 99 15.00 -1.21 22.30
CA TYR A 99 13.88 -0.75 21.47
C TYR A 99 13.74 -1.55 20.17
N ILE A 100 14.79 -2.25 19.71
CA ILE A 100 14.77 -3.05 18.47
C ILE A 100 13.67 -4.12 18.54
N GLN A 101 13.55 -4.81 19.67
CA GLN A 101 12.57 -5.89 19.86
C GLN A 101 11.15 -5.37 20.11
N GLN A 102 11.02 -4.11 20.50
CA GLN A 102 9.73 -3.47 20.80
C GLN A 102 9.13 -2.79 19.56
N GLU A 103 9.93 -2.48 18.55
CA GLU A 103 9.47 -1.80 17.35
C GLU A 103 8.72 -2.76 16.40
N PRO A 104 7.41 -2.56 16.19
CA PRO A 104 6.61 -3.44 15.33
C PRO A 104 6.93 -3.29 13.83
N ASP A 105 7.46 -2.13 13.40
CA ASP A 105 7.85 -1.92 12.01
C ASP A 105 9.21 -2.60 11.72
N PRO A 106 9.25 -3.63 10.85
CA PRO A 106 10.50 -4.30 10.51
C PRO A 106 11.53 -3.37 9.86
N PHE A 107 11.08 -2.32 9.16
CA PHE A 107 11.97 -1.34 8.55
C PHE A 107 12.70 -0.52 9.61
N ALA A 108 11.96 0.07 10.55
CA ALA A 108 12.54 0.84 11.65
C ALA A 108 13.39 -0.04 12.59
N SER A 109 12.92 -1.25 12.92
CA SER A 109 13.67 -2.22 13.74
C SER A 109 15.02 -2.57 13.09
N LYS A 110 15.04 -2.78 11.76
CA LYS A 110 16.29 -3.05 11.04
C LYS A 110 17.22 -1.83 11.02
N ALA A 111 16.69 -0.63 10.83
CA ALA A 111 17.46 0.60 10.87
C ALA A 111 18.14 0.82 12.23
N LEU A 112 17.40 0.60 13.33
CA LEU A 112 17.94 0.66 14.69
C LEU A 112 19.05 -0.37 14.91
N GLN A 113 18.88 -1.60 14.42
CA GLN A 113 19.90 -2.64 14.51
C GLN A 113 21.21 -2.21 13.81
N LEU A 114 21.14 -1.73 12.57
CA LEU A 114 22.33 -1.29 11.83
C LEU A 114 23.05 -0.12 12.52
N LEU A 115 22.29 0.76 13.16
CA LEU A 115 22.81 1.90 13.91
C LEU A 115 23.49 1.46 15.22
N VAL A 116 22.94 0.47 15.94
CA VAL A 116 23.59 -0.14 17.12
C VAL A 116 24.85 -0.91 16.71
N ASP A 117 24.84 -1.57 15.56
CA ASP A 117 26.00 -2.26 14.97
C ASP A 117 27.12 -1.29 14.53
N GLY A 118 26.89 0.03 14.62
CA GLY A 118 27.88 1.07 14.32
C GLY A 118 28.11 1.28 12.83
N LYS A 119 27.13 0.96 11.99
CA LYS A 119 27.21 1.22 10.54
C LYS A 119 27.19 2.72 10.24
N GLU A 120 27.98 3.12 9.25
CA GLU A 120 28.01 4.51 8.80
C GLU A 120 26.68 4.91 8.15
N PRO A 121 26.23 6.18 8.26
CA PRO A 121 24.94 6.61 7.74
C PRO A 121 24.69 6.28 6.26
N GLU A 122 25.71 6.39 5.42
CA GLU A 122 25.62 6.06 3.98
C GLU A 122 25.43 4.55 3.73
N GLU A 123 26.07 3.70 4.55
CA GLU A 123 25.89 2.25 4.47
C GLU A 123 24.48 1.85 4.92
N ILE A 124 23.99 2.46 6.01
CA ILE A 124 22.62 2.26 6.48
C ILE A 124 21.63 2.63 5.39
N ARG A 125 21.82 3.80 4.76
CA ARG A 125 20.97 4.26 3.67
C ARG A 125 20.96 3.27 2.50
N HIS A 126 22.12 2.82 2.07
CA HIS A 126 22.24 1.86 0.97
C HIS A 126 21.61 0.48 1.28
N ILE A 127 21.52 0.08 2.56
CA ILE A 127 20.88 -1.19 2.95
C ILE A 127 19.35 -1.05 3.01
N LEU A 128 18.84 0.13 3.35
CA LEU A 128 17.40 0.37 3.57
C LEU A 128 16.66 0.84 2.31
N GLU A 129 17.33 1.41 1.33
CA GLU A 129 16.77 1.74 0.00
C GLU A 129 16.58 0.48 -0.88
#